data_AF-A0A7C6U945-F1
#
_entry.id   AF-A0A7C6U945-F1
#
_cell.length_a   1.000
_cell.length_b   1.000
_cell.length_c   1.000
_cell.angle_alpha   90.00
_cell.angle_beta   90.00
_cell.angle_gamma   90.00
#
_symmetry.space_group_name_H-M   'P 1'
#
loop_
_entity.id
_entity.type
_entity.pdbx_description
1 polymer ?
#
loop_
_entity_poly.entity_id
_entity_poly.type
_entity_poly.pdbx_seq_one_letter_code
_entity_poly.pdbx_strand_id
1 'polypeptide(L)'
;MTGHGGHADALARMTAMQGLLEQVQRDEAEFADLAARLGEHFARVDRLRGYLDLWLEDREAIRAADEDADLPILGEDPLWESVEAASTLVRGLLTVCAAEVAA
;
A
#
# COMPACT_ATOMS: atom_id res chain seq x y z
N MET A 1 -55.68 -9.81 11.44
CA MET A 1 -54.47 -9.83 12.30
C MET A 1 -53.21 -9.79 11.43
N THR A 2 -52.90 -8.66 10.78
CA THR A 2 -51.80 -8.59 9.78
C THR A 2 -50.66 -7.64 10.17
N GLY A 3 -50.61 -7.16 11.41
CA GLY A 3 -49.66 -6.11 11.82
C GLY A 3 -48.33 -6.56 12.44
N HIS A 4 -48.13 -7.84 12.77
CA HIS A 4 -46.94 -8.29 13.54
C HIS A 4 -45.76 -8.76 12.67
N GLY A 5 -45.98 -9.22 11.43
CA GLY A 5 -44.90 -9.69 10.55
C GLY A 5 -44.02 -8.56 10.01
N GLY A 6 -44.65 -7.46 9.57
CA GLY A 6 -43.91 -6.34 8.95
C GLY A 6 -42.97 -5.59 9.90
N HIS A 7 -43.27 -5.59 11.21
CA HIS A 7 -42.42 -4.93 12.21
C HIS A 7 -41.19 -5.79 12.55
N ALA A 8 -41.37 -7.12 12.65
CA ALA A 8 -40.26 -8.05 12.86
C ALA A 8 -39.30 -8.07 11.66
N ASP A 9 -39.85 -8.07 10.44
CA ASP A 9 -39.04 -8.01 9.21
C ASP A 9 -38.30 -6.68 9.07
N ALA A 10 -38.93 -5.56 9.47
CA ALA A 10 -38.28 -4.26 9.50
C ALA A 10 -37.12 -4.22 10.51
N LEU A 11 -37.34 -4.75 11.72
CA LEU A 11 -36.30 -4.84 12.74
C LEU A 11 -35.12 -5.71 12.26
N ALA A 12 -35.38 -6.85 11.64
CA ALA A 12 -34.33 -7.71 11.09
C ALA A 12 -33.49 -6.99 10.02
N ARG A 13 -34.12 -6.23 9.11
CA ARG A 13 -33.40 -5.42 8.12
C ARG A 13 -32.56 -4.33 8.77
N MET A 14 -33.10 -3.63 9.76
CA MET A 14 -32.35 -2.58 10.47
C MET A 14 -31.14 -3.14 11.21
N THR A 15 -31.27 -4.31 11.85
CA THR A 15 -30.13 -4.99 12.49
C THR A 15 -29.06 -5.39 11.47
N ALA A 16 -29.47 -5.90 10.30
CA ALA A 16 -28.52 -6.22 9.23
C ALA A 16 -27.80 -4.96 8.70
N MET A 17 -28.54 -3.86 8.50
CA MET A 17 -27.96 -2.57 8.11
C MET A 17 -26.99 -2.04 9.16
N GLN A 18 -27.31 -2.16 10.45
CA GLN A 18 -26.43 -1.76 11.55
C GLN A 18 -25.12 -2.57 11.51
N GLY A 19 -25.20 -3.88 11.31
CA GLY A 19 -24.00 -4.72 11.20
C GLY A 19 -23.13 -4.35 10.00
N LEU A 20 -23.74 -4.01 8.86
CA LEU A 20 -23.01 -3.53 7.68
C LEU A 20 -22.37 -2.16 7.93
N LEU A 21 -23.07 -1.23 8.56
CA LEU A 21 -22.54 0.08 8.90
C LEU A 21 -21.31 -0.02 9.81
N GLU A 22 -21.38 -0.86 10.84
CA GLU A 22 -20.25 -1.10 11.75
C GLU A 22 -19.06 -1.73 11.05
N GLN A 23 -19.31 -2.59 10.04
CA GLN A 23 -18.24 -3.15 9.22
C GLN A 23 -17.59 -2.06 8.37
N VAL A 24 -18.39 -1.25 7.64
CA VAL A 24 -17.87 -0.15 6.81
C VAL A 24 -17.04 0.83 7.63
N GLN A 25 -17.48 1.20 8.83
CA GLN A 25 -16.73 2.09 9.72
C GLN A 25 -15.39 1.50 10.16
N ARG A 26 -15.31 0.17 10.34
CA ARG A 26 -14.05 -0.51 10.63
C ARG A 26 -13.13 -0.52 9.42
N ASP A 27 -13.67 -0.84 8.25
CA ASP A 27 -12.92 -0.85 6.99
C ASP A 27 -12.37 0.57 6.67
N GLU A 28 -13.15 1.63 6.91
CA GLU A 28 -12.70 3.03 6.74
C GLU A 28 -11.48 3.36 7.60
N ALA A 29 -11.44 2.90 8.85
CA ALA A 29 -10.29 3.11 9.73
C ALA A 29 -9.05 2.34 9.25
N GLU A 30 -9.24 1.11 8.78
CA GLU A 30 -8.17 0.30 8.19
C GLU A 30 -7.63 0.91 6.89
N PHE A 31 -8.49 1.46 6.04
CA PHE A 31 -8.07 2.17 4.84
C PHE A 31 -7.30 3.44 5.16
N ALA A 32 -7.67 4.17 6.21
CA ALA A 32 -6.92 5.34 6.66
C ALA A 32 -5.50 4.97 7.14
N ASP A 33 -5.35 3.89 7.91
CA ASP A 33 -4.04 3.37 8.32
C ASP A 33 -3.21 2.91 7.12
N LEU A 34 -3.83 2.17 6.21
CA LEU A 34 -3.17 1.72 4.98
C LEU A 34 -2.67 2.91 4.15
N ALA A 35 -3.48 3.95 3.99
CA ALA A 35 -3.10 5.16 3.26
C ALA A 35 -1.90 5.87 3.90
N ALA A 36 -1.86 5.97 5.23
CA ALA A 36 -0.73 6.56 5.96
C ALA A 36 0.56 5.74 5.73
N ARG A 37 0.49 4.42 5.89
CA ARG A 37 1.62 3.50 5.68
C ARG A 37 2.14 3.53 4.24
N LEU A 38 1.23 3.67 3.28
CA LEU A 38 1.56 3.81 1.87
C LEU A 38 2.29 5.14 1.61
N GLY A 39 1.82 6.25 2.20
CA GLY A 39 2.48 7.54 2.12
C GLY A 39 3.91 7.50 2.67
N GLU A 40 4.12 6.87 3.81
CA GLU A 40 5.47 6.67 4.36
C GLU A 40 6.35 5.79 3.47
N HIS A 41 5.78 4.75 2.87
CA HIS A 41 6.52 3.88 1.95
C HIS A 41 6.99 4.66 0.73
N PHE A 42 6.14 5.50 0.13
CA PHE A 42 6.56 6.37 -0.97
C PHE A 42 7.63 7.38 -0.57
N ALA A 43 7.52 7.98 0.62
CA ALA A 43 8.58 8.86 1.11
C ALA A 43 9.93 8.13 1.26
N ARG A 44 9.92 6.84 1.65
CA ARG A 44 11.14 6.00 1.70
C ARG A 44 11.67 5.70 0.30
N VAL A 45 10.80 5.35 -0.65
CA VAL A 45 11.17 5.07 -2.05
C VAL A 45 11.73 6.31 -2.73
N ASP A 46 11.17 7.50 -2.47
CA ASP A 46 11.69 8.76 -3.00
C ASP A 46 13.10 9.06 -2.49
N ARG A 47 13.36 8.81 -1.20
CA ARG A 47 14.73 8.91 -0.65
C ARG A 47 15.65 7.88 -1.30
N LEU A 48 15.19 6.65 -1.44
CA LEU A 48 15.92 5.56 -2.09
C LEU A 48 16.33 5.95 -3.52
N ARG A 49 15.40 6.54 -4.28
CA ARG A 49 15.61 7.06 -5.63
C ARG A 49 16.66 8.17 -5.65
N GLY A 50 16.68 9.05 -4.66
CA GLY A 50 17.70 10.09 -4.52
C GLY A 50 19.12 9.54 -4.26
N TYR A 51 19.25 8.30 -3.79
CA TYR A 51 20.54 7.63 -3.61
C TYR A 51 21.00 6.84 -4.82
N LEU A 52 20.18 6.66 -5.88
CA LEU A 52 20.56 5.82 -7.04
C LEU A 52 21.87 6.27 -7.69
N ASP A 53 22.00 7.57 -7.94
CA ASP A 53 23.17 8.14 -8.61
C ASP A 53 24.43 8.01 -7.72
N LEU A 54 24.30 8.33 -6.42
CA LEU A 54 25.39 8.20 -5.44
C LEU A 54 25.81 6.75 -5.24
N TRP A 55 24.85 5.84 -5.21
CA TRP A 55 25.11 4.43 -4.97
C TRP A 55 25.91 3.79 -6.10
N LEU A 56 25.67 4.14 -7.36
CA LEU A 56 26.46 3.63 -8.48
C LEU A 56 27.93 4.02 -8.34
N GLU A 57 28.18 5.30 -8.02
CA GLU A 57 29.53 5.84 -7.81
C GLU A 57 30.22 5.18 -6.60
N ASP A 58 29.54 5.11 -5.45
CA ASP A 58 30.08 4.53 -4.23
C ASP A 58 30.31 3.01 -4.35
N ARG A 59 29.41 2.29 -5.04
CA ARG A 59 29.56 0.84 -5.31
C ARG A 59 30.81 0.56 -6.13
N GLU A 60 31.06 1.35 -7.17
CA GLU A 60 32.26 1.20 -8.00
C GLU A 60 33.54 1.54 -7.21
N ALA A 61 33.51 2.59 -6.39
CA ALA A 61 34.63 2.95 -5.53
C ALA A 61 34.99 1.85 -4.53
N ILE A 62 33.99 1.25 -3.86
CA ILE A 62 34.17 0.14 -2.90
C ILE A 62 34.71 -1.11 -3.61
N ARG A 63 34.15 -1.47 -4.78
CA ARG A 63 34.64 -2.60 -5.59
C ARG A 63 36.08 -2.38 -6.08
N ALA A 64 36.43 -1.14 -6.45
CA ALA A 64 37.78 -0.80 -6.89
C ALA A 64 38.81 -0.80 -5.75
N ALA A 65 38.36 -0.58 -4.51
CA ALA A 65 39.19 -0.63 -3.31
C ALA A 65 39.44 -2.05 -2.78
N ASP A 66 38.83 -3.09 -3.39
CA ASP A 66 38.90 -4.49 -2.95
C ASP A 66 38.48 -4.66 -1.47
N GLU A 67 37.51 -3.84 -1.02
CA GLU A 67 36.92 -3.99 0.30
C GLU A 67 35.85 -5.10 0.27
N ASP A 68 36.09 -6.17 1.05
CA ASP A 68 35.11 -7.25 1.31
C ASP A 68 33.95 -6.74 2.21
N ALA A 69 33.20 -5.76 1.71
CA ALA A 69 31.99 -5.26 2.35
C ALA A 69 30.81 -6.19 1.99
N ASP A 70 30.36 -7.01 2.95
CA ASP A 70 29.15 -7.84 2.81
C ASP A 70 27.89 -7.00 3.02
N LEU A 71 27.61 -6.12 2.05
CA LEU A 71 26.39 -5.32 2.01
C LEU A 71 25.53 -5.78 0.83
N PRO A 72 24.28 -6.24 1.06
CA PRO A 72 23.37 -6.63 -0.03
C PRO A 72 23.16 -5.54 -1.09
N ILE A 73 23.28 -4.27 -0.68
CA ILE A 73 23.15 -3.13 -1.57
C ILE A 73 24.27 -3.08 -2.63
N LEU A 74 25.41 -3.75 -2.43
CA LEU A 74 26.51 -3.80 -3.40
C LEU A 74 26.31 -4.86 -4.50
N GLY A 75 25.18 -5.58 -4.47
CA GLY A 75 24.76 -6.54 -5.51
C GLY A 75 24.36 -5.88 -6.83
N GLU A 76 23.74 -6.68 -7.71
CA GLU A 76 23.20 -6.21 -8.99
C GLU A 76 21.91 -5.41 -8.76
N ASP A 77 21.99 -4.10 -8.97
CA ASP A 77 20.90 -3.11 -9.02
C ASP A 77 19.75 -3.21 -7.99
N PRO A 78 20.03 -3.49 -6.69
CA PRO A 78 19.00 -3.71 -5.66
C PRO A 78 18.15 -2.47 -5.38
N LEU A 79 18.69 -1.27 -5.58
CA LEU A 79 17.95 -0.01 -5.44
C LEU A 79 16.96 0.19 -6.59
N TRP A 80 17.36 -0.13 -7.82
CA TRP A 80 16.49 -0.01 -8.99
C TRP A 80 15.30 -0.98 -8.89
N GLU A 81 15.57 -2.25 -8.56
CA GLU A 81 14.54 -3.26 -8.33
C GLU A 81 13.53 -2.83 -7.26
N SER A 82 14.02 -2.24 -6.16
CA SER A 82 13.17 -1.75 -5.07
C SER A 82 12.27 -0.58 -5.51
N VAL A 83 12.79 0.36 -6.30
CA VAL A 83 12.00 1.48 -6.85
C VAL A 83 10.98 0.99 -7.88
N GLU A 84 11.35 0.03 -8.73
CA GLU A 84 10.45 -0.55 -9.74
C GLU A 84 9.29 -1.34 -9.10
N ALA A 85 9.58 -2.15 -8.09
CA ALA A 85 8.57 -2.88 -7.33
C ALA A 85 7.56 -1.93 -6.67
N ALA A 86 8.04 -0.85 -6.05
CA ALA A 86 7.18 0.18 -5.48
C ALA A 86 6.32 0.87 -6.54
N SER A 87 6.89 1.17 -7.71
CA SER A 87 6.15 1.76 -8.84
C SER A 87 5.04 0.84 -9.36
N THR A 88 5.29 -0.47 -9.38
CA THR A 88 4.30 -1.49 -9.78
C THR A 88 3.14 -1.54 -8.79
N LEU A 89 3.41 -1.50 -7.49
CA LEU A 89 2.39 -1.44 -6.45
C LEU A 89 1.47 -0.21 -6.61
N VAL A 90 2.03 0.96 -6.91
CA VAL A 90 1.24 2.19 -7.15
C VAL A 90 0.28 2.01 -8.30
N ARG A 91 0.76 1.48 -9.43
CA ARG A 91 -0.08 1.27 -10.62
C ARG A 91 -1.21 0.30 -10.33
N GLY A 92 -0.94 -0.77 -9.58
CA GLY A 92 -1.96 -1.71 -9.13
C GLY A 92 -3.06 -1.01 -8.32
N LEU A 93 -2.68 -0.23 -7.30
CA LEU A 93 -3.62 0.52 -6.47
C LEU A 93 -4.46 1.52 -7.28
N LEU A 94 -3.82 2.30 -8.16
CA LEU A 94 -4.52 3.25 -9.04
C LEU A 94 -5.49 2.55 -9.99
N THR A 95 -5.16 1.35 -10.48
CA THR A 95 -6.03 0.57 -11.37
C THR A 95 -7.29 0.11 -10.64
N VAL A 96 -7.15 -0.38 -9.40
CA VAL A 96 -8.30 -0.77 -8.57
C VAL A 96 -9.19 0.44 -8.31
N CYS A 97 -8.62 1.57 -7.86
CA CYS A 97 -9.40 2.79 -7.61
C CYS A 97 -10.09 3.31 -8.88
N ALA A 98 -9.42 3.27 -10.04
CA ALA A 98 -9.99 3.73 -11.30
C ALA A 98 -11.16 2.86 -11.78
N ALA A 99 -11.11 1.54 -11.54
CA ALA A 99 -12.19 0.62 -11.86
C ALA A 99 -13.46 0.93 -11.05
N GLU A 100 -13.30 1.25 -9.75
CA GLU A 100 -14.42 1.60 -8.87
C GLU A 100 -15.04 2.96 -9.18
N VAL A 101 -14.24 3.95 -9.61
CA VAL A 101 -14.76 5.29 -10.01
C VAL A 101 -15.51 5.26 -11.34
N ALA A 102 -15.23 4.25 -12.19
CA ALA A 102 -15.86 4.09 -13.49
C ALA A 102 -17.13 3.23 -13.48
N ALA A 103 -17.44 2.57 -12.36
CA ALA A 103 -18.61 1.72 -12.15
C ALA A 103 -19.83 2.51 -11.65
#